data_AF-H6RID9-F1
#
_entry.id   AF-H6RID9-F1
#
_cell.length_a   1.000
_cell.length_b   1.000
_cell.length_c   1.000
_cell.angle_alpha   90.00
_cell.angle_beta   90.00
_cell.angle_gamma   90.00
#
_symmetry.space_group_name_H-M   'P 1'
#
loop_
_entity.id
_entity.type
_entity.pdbx_description
1 polymer ?
#
loop_
_entity_poly.entity_id
_entity_poly.type
_entity_poly.pdbx_seq_one_letter_code
_entity_poly.pdbx_strand_id
1 'polypeptide(L)'
;MSYNYINPDIISETRFNVKTEFAKNFSKISTDFRYRKLTASDTQIDFRVFAGAFLHNQSKGDYFSFGLDRANDYLFELNYFGRSEDSGLFSQQYIINEGGFKSVLPTRFANQYMLSLNSSIGLWRWIEYYNGVAFLKNKAKPLFFGYENGIRFNFIHNIFEIYLPLYSNNGWEVAQEAYSENIRFTFTGDLNRVYNFFRRGFF
;
A
#
# COMPACT_ATOMS: atom_id res chain seq x y z
N MET A 1 10.07 0.64 18.00
CA MET A 1 9.53 -0.60 18.62
C MET A 1 8.32 -1.03 17.82
N SER A 2 8.16 -2.32 17.53
CA SER A 2 7.02 -2.83 16.77
C SER A 2 6.43 -4.07 17.44
N TYR A 3 5.10 -4.15 17.46
CA TYR A 3 4.35 -5.31 17.87
C TYR A 3 3.57 -5.83 16.66
N ASN A 4 3.70 -7.13 16.37
CA ASN A 4 3.07 -7.78 15.23
C ASN A 4 2.25 -8.97 15.72
N TYR A 5 0.98 -9.00 15.34
CA TYR A 5 0.11 -10.15 15.50
C TYR A 5 -0.32 -10.63 14.11
N ILE A 6 -0.16 -11.93 13.86
CA ILE A 6 -0.54 -12.58 12.60
C ILE A 6 -1.27 -13.87 12.99
N ASN A 7 -2.51 -14.01 12.57
CA ASN A 7 -3.28 -15.24 12.67
C ASN A 7 -3.65 -15.71 11.26
N PRO A 8 -2.79 -16.51 10.61
CA PRO A 8 -3.01 -16.98 9.26
C PRO A 8 -3.76 -18.31 9.28
N ASP A 9 -4.95 -18.34 8.70
CA ASP A 9 -5.66 -19.55 8.30
C ASP A 9 -5.68 -19.63 6.77
N ILE A 10 -5.88 -20.84 6.22
CA ILE A 10 -5.94 -21.09 4.78
C ILE A 10 -7.07 -20.24 4.17
N ILE A 11 -8.19 -20.11 4.88
CA ILE A 11 -9.38 -19.41 4.41
C ILE A 11 -9.39 -17.93 4.79
N SER A 12 -8.86 -17.57 5.97
CA SER A 12 -8.87 -16.18 6.43
C SER A 12 -7.58 -15.80 7.12
N GLU A 13 -7.17 -14.55 6.96
CA GLU A 13 -5.96 -14.05 7.59
C GLU A 13 -6.24 -12.71 8.25
N THR A 14 -5.86 -12.60 9.52
CA THR A 14 -5.89 -11.34 10.24
C THR A 14 -4.46 -10.96 10.62
N ARG A 15 -4.05 -9.74 10.24
CA ARG A 15 -2.78 -9.14 10.65
C ARG A 15 -3.05 -7.83 11.36
N PHE A 16 -2.29 -7.60 12.42
CA PHE A 16 -2.31 -6.34 13.14
C PHE A 16 -0.88 -5.97 13.52
N ASN A 17 -0.48 -4.76 13.18
CA ASN A 17 0.80 -4.19 13.55
C ASN A 17 0.57 -2.89 14.31
N VAL A 18 1.39 -2.66 15.33
CA VAL A 18 1.57 -1.36 15.97
C VAL A 18 3.05 -1.03 15.96
N LYS A 19 3.39 0.16 15.50
CA LYS A 19 4.77 0.65 15.41
C LYS A 19 4.86 1.99 16.12
N THR A 20 5.88 2.16 16.95
CA THR A 20 6.21 3.43 17.57
C THR A 20 7.66 3.77 17.24
N GLU A 21 7.88 4.99 16.80
CA GLU A 21 9.18 5.51 16.37
C GLU A 21 9.52 6.78 17.13
N PHE A 22 10.78 6.87 17.55
CA PHE A 22 11.31 7.99 18.30
C PHE A 22 12.61 8.45 17.66
N ALA A 23 12.71 9.74 17.40
CA ALA A 23 13.91 10.41 16.94
C ALA A 23 14.07 11.75 17.66
N LYS A 24 15.22 12.41 17.48
CA LYS A 24 15.53 13.69 18.14
C LYS A 24 14.46 14.78 17.88
N ASN A 25 13.88 14.78 16.69
CA ASN A 25 12.97 15.81 16.20
C ASN A 25 11.53 15.32 15.98
N PHE A 26 11.21 14.05 16.22
CA PHE A 26 9.84 13.57 16.13
C PHE A 26 9.61 12.32 16.99
N SER A 27 8.36 12.11 17.36
CA SER A 27 7.86 10.83 17.83
C SER A 27 6.53 10.55 17.15
N LYS A 28 6.34 9.33 16.66
CA LYS A 28 5.11 8.93 15.97
C LYS A 28 4.71 7.51 16.34
N ILE A 29 3.41 7.27 16.29
CA ILE A 29 2.79 5.97 16.49
C ILE A 29 1.94 5.66 15.26
N SER A 30 1.93 4.40 14.84
CA SER A 30 1.08 3.94 13.76
C SER A 30 0.57 2.54 14.02
N THR A 31 -0.55 2.22 13.40
CA THR A 31 -1.12 0.88 13.37
C THR A 31 -1.58 0.52 11.97
N ASP A 32 -1.41 -0.75 11.62
CA ASP A 32 -1.82 -1.34 10.36
C ASP A 32 -2.62 -2.61 10.68
N PHE A 33 -3.91 -2.59 10.37
CA PHE A 33 -4.80 -3.73 10.48
C PHE A 33 -5.11 -4.25 9.07
N ARG A 34 -5.01 -5.56 8.86
CA ARG A 34 -5.34 -6.22 7.60
C ARG A 34 -6.22 -7.43 7.88
N TYR A 35 -7.27 -7.56 7.10
CA TYR A 35 -8.12 -8.72 7.07
C TYR A 35 -8.24 -9.20 5.63
N ARG A 36 -8.04 -10.49 5.42
CA ARG A 36 -8.22 -11.17 4.15
C ARG A 36 -9.10 -12.39 4.34
N LYS A 37 -9.95 -12.67 3.36
CA LYS A 37 -10.72 -13.91 3.29
C LYS A 37 -10.80 -14.43 1.85
N LEU A 38 -10.53 -15.72 1.67
CA LEU A 38 -10.87 -16.46 0.46
C LEU A 38 -12.32 -16.91 0.53
N THR A 39 -13.06 -16.67 -0.56
CA THR A 39 -14.45 -17.07 -0.70
C THR A 39 -14.54 -18.50 -1.27
N ALA A 40 -15.74 -19.09 -1.22
CA ALA A 40 -15.98 -20.41 -1.80
C ALA A 40 -15.88 -20.45 -3.34
N SER A 41 -15.83 -19.29 -4.01
CA SER A 41 -15.69 -19.17 -5.46
C SER A 41 -14.25 -18.86 -5.89
N ASP A 42 -13.26 -19.15 -5.04
CA ASP A 42 -11.84 -18.81 -5.24
C ASP A 42 -11.59 -17.33 -5.53
N THR A 43 -12.45 -16.45 -5.01
CA THR A 43 -12.24 -15.00 -5.03
C THR A 43 -11.78 -14.53 -3.67
N GLN A 44 -11.21 -13.33 -3.61
CA GLN A 44 -10.63 -12.78 -2.39
C GLN A 44 -11.36 -11.52 -1.95
N ILE A 45 -11.52 -11.35 -0.65
CA ILE A 45 -11.91 -10.08 -0.04
C ILE A 45 -10.74 -9.61 0.82
N ASP A 46 -10.26 -8.41 0.57
CA ASP A 46 -9.24 -7.76 1.38
C ASP A 46 -9.78 -6.47 1.98
N PHE A 47 -9.37 -6.22 3.21
CA PHE A 47 -9.61 -4.97 3.92
C PHE A 47 -8.36 -4.59 4.71
N ARG A 48 -8.00 -3.31 4.65
CA ARG A 48 -6.87 -2.75 5.38
C ARG A 48 -7.22 -1.39 5.96
N VAL A 49 -6.80 -1.17 7.19
CA VAL A 49 -6.84 0.13 7.86
C VAL A 49 -5.44 0.48 8.30
N PHE A 50 -4.96 1.65 7.90
CA PHE A 50 -3.75 2.26 8.43
C PHE A 50 -4.11 3.53 9.17
N ALA A 51 -3.61 3.69 10.40
CA ALA A 51 -3.76 4.92 11.16
C ALA A 51 -2.41 5.29 11.78
N GLY A 52 -1.93 6.50 11.50
CA GLY A 52 -0.67 7.01 12.02
C GLY A 52 -0.83 8.43 12.55
N ALA A 53 -0.17 8.75 13.66
CA ALA A 53 -0.15 10.08 14.25
C ALA A 53 1.24 10.41 14.80
N PHE A 54 1.67 11.65 14.56
CA PHE A 54 2.82 12.24 15.25
C PHE A 54 2.38 12.72 16.63
N LEU A 55 3.03 12.20 17.66
CA LEU A 55 2.87 12.68 19.04
C LEU A 55 3.65 13.99 19.22
N HIS A 56 4.82 14.07 18.58
CA HIS A 56 5.63 15.28 18.47
C HIS A 56 6.26 15.32 17.09
N ASN A 57 6.30 16.49 16.45
CA ASN A 57 6.99 16.66 15.18
C ASN A 57 7.61 18.04 15.08
N GLN A 58 8.92 18.11 14.94
CA GLN A 58 9.73 19.28 14.59
C GLN A 58 10.62 19.01 13.36
N SER A 59 10.40 17.91 12.64
CA SER A 59 11.14 17.63 11.41
C SER A 59 10.81 18.65 10.32
N LYS A 60 11.80 18.93 9.47
CA LYS A 60 11.64 19.75 8.26
C LYS A 60 11.49 18.85 7.04
N GLY A 61 10.60 19.21 6.13
CA GLY A 61 10.30 18.41 4.94
C GLY A 61 9.52 17.12 5.25
N ASP A 62 9.43 16.25 4.25
CA ASP A 62 8.58 15.06 4.29
C ASP A 62 9.30 13.75 4.57
N TYR A 63 10.61 13.78 4.82
CA TYR A 63 11.44 12.58 4.99
C TYR A 63 10.95 11.62 6.08
N PHE A 64 10.31 12.13 7.14
CA PHE A 64 9.75 11.32 8.22
C PHE A 64 8.22 11.23 8.20
N SER A 65 7.57 11.97 7.30
CA SER A 65 6.12 12.01 7.13
C SER A 65 5.58 10.63 6.76
N PHE A 66 4.31 10.38 7.08
CA PHE A 66 3.61 9.22 6.53
C PHE A 66 3.39 9.45 5.03
N GLY A 67 3.64 8.45 4.20
CA GLY A 67 3.45 8.46 2.76
C GLY A 67 2.13 7.80 2.35
N LEU A 68 1.47 8.38 1.34
CA LEU A 68 0.19 7.93 0.83
C LEU A 68 0.37 6.78 -0.16
N ASP A 69 1.13 7.04 -1.21
CA ASP A 69 1.41 6.11 -2.31
C ASP A 69 2.73 5.35 -2.11
N ARG A 70 3.72 6.02 -1.52
CA ARG A 70 5.04 5.46 -1.21
C ARG A 70 5.47 5.91 0.17
N ALA A 71 5.68 4.95 1.07
CA ALA A 71 6.25 5.22 2.39
C ALA A 71 7.71 5.68 2.28
N ASN A 72 8.15 6.54 3.20
CA ASN A 72 9.56 6.90 3.29
C ASN A 72 10.36 5.72 3.85
N ASP A 73 11.21 5.11 3.03
CA ASP A 73 12.01 3.94 3.40
C ASP A 73 13.34 4.30 4.11
N TYR A 74 13.30 5.24 5.06
CA TYR A 74 14.51 5.69 5.77
C TYR A 74 15.11 4.63 6.72
N LEU A 75 14.31 3.61 7.07
CA LEU A 75 14.78 2.45 7.83
C LEU A 75 15.27 1.30 6.94
N PHE A 76 15.19 1.47 5.61
CA PHE A 76 15.54 0.47 4.61
C PHE A 76 14.81 -0.88 4.77
N GLU A 77 13.62 -0.89 5.37
CA GLU A 77 12.82 -2.08 5.68
C GLU A 77 12.08 -2.63 4.44
N LEU A 78 11.92 -1.85 3.37
CA LEU A 78 11.15 -2.24 2.19
C LEU A 78 12.02 -2.81 1.07
N ASN A 79 11.59 -3.92 0.49
CA ASN A 79 12.32 -4.64 -0.56
C ASN A 79 12.12 -4.03 -1.97
N TYR A 80 12.44 -2.74 -2.13
CA TYR A 80 12.47 -2.12 -3.45
C TYR A 80 13.72 -2.54 -4.24
N PHE A 81 13.55 -2.90 -5.51
CA PHE A 81 14.65 -3.18 -6.44
C PHE A 81 15.31 -1.88 -6.93
N GLY A 82 14.50 -0.84 -7.19
CA GLY A 82 14.96 0.50 -7.56
C GLY A 82 14.70 1.53 -6.46
N ARG A 83 15.38 1.41 -5.30
CA ARG A 83 15.17 2.34 -4.16
C ARG A 83 15.37 3.81 -4.53
N SER A 84 16.34 4.08 -5.40
CA SER A 84 16.73 5.44 -5.84
C SER A 84 16.21 5.80 -7.24
N GLU A 85 15.40 4.95 -7.86
CA GLU A 85 14.88 5.20 -9.20
C GLU A 85 13.61 6.07 -9.11
N ASP A 86 13.67 7.24 -9.74
CA ASP A 86 12.55 8.18 -9.83
C ASP A 86 11.80 8.10 -11.16
N SER A 87 12.28 7.30 -12.12
CA SER A 87 11.67 7.10 -13.43
C SER A 87 11.87 5.67 -13.96
N GLY A 88 11.16 5.32 -15.04
CA GLY A 88 11.27 4.00 -15.67
C GLY A 88 10.59 2.87 -14.88
N LEU A 89 10.82 1.63 -15.29
CA LEU A 89 10.07 0.47 -14.79
C LEU A 89 10.19 0.29 -13.27
N PHE A 90 11.38 0.41 -12.69
CA PHE A 90 11.55 0.17 -11.25
C PHE A 90 10.87 1.21 -10.35
N SER A 91 10.63 2.43 -10.86
CA SER A 91 9.87 3.47 -10.14
C SER A 91 8.39 3.11 -9.96
N GLN A 92 7.87 2.20 -10.80
CA GLN A 92 6.49 1.71 -10.75
C GLN A 92 6.29 0.56 -9.76
N GLN A 93 7.36 0.09 -9.11
CA GLN A 93 7.26 -0.96 -8.11
C GLN A 93 6.42 -0.47 -6.92
N TYR A 94 5.46 -1.30 -6.52
CA TYR A 94 4.55 -1.02 -5.42
C TYR A 94 4.74 -2.04 -4.30
N ILE A 95 4.82 -1.51 -3.08
CA ILE A 95 4.84 -2.28 -1.85
C ILE A 95 3.84 -1.62 -0.91
N ILE A 96 2.79 -2.35 -0.53
CA ILE A 96 1.74 -1.82 0.34
C ILE A 96 2.28 -1.46 1.73
N ASN A 97 2.36 -0.16 1.99
CA ASN A 97 2.76 0.39 3.28
C ASN A 97 2.04 1.72 3.55
N GLU A 98 1.92 2.11 4.81
CA GLU A 98 1.30 3.36 5.26
C GLU A 98 -0.03 3.66 4.54
N GLY A 99 -0.14 4.71 3.73
CA GLY A 99 -1.38 5.05 3.03
C GLY A 99 -1.85 3.99 2.02
N GLY A 100 -0.94 3.21 1.44
CA GLY A 100 -1.27 2.09 0.55
C GLY A 100 -1.95 2.46 -0.78
N PHE A 101 -1.88 3.72 -1.20
CA PHE A 101 -2.44 4.14 -2.48
C PHE A 101 -1.57 3.71 -3.66
N LYS A 102 -2.18 3.47 -4.82
CA LYS A 102 -1.46 3.11 -6.06
C LYS A 102 -1.26 4.35 -6.93
N SER A 103 -2.21 5.27 -6.86
CA SER A 103 -2.24 6.54 -7.57
C SER A 103 -1.37 7.57 -6.85
N VAL A 104 -0.61 8.36 -7.60
CA VAL A 104 0.18 9.47 -7.06
C VAL A 104 -0.71 10.70 -7.00
N LEU A 105 -1.12 11.11 -5.79
CA LEU A 105 -2.05 12.21 -5.59
C LEU A 105 -1.34 13.55 -5.28
N PRO A 106 -2.00 14.71 -5.38
CA PRO A 106 -1.36 16.02 -5.15
C PRO A 106 -0.81 16.19 -3.72
N THR A 107 -1.44 15.57 -2.72
CA THR A 107 -0.91 15.48 -1.36
C THR A 107 -0.48 14.04 -1.09
N ARG A 108 0.83 13.80 -1.12
CA ARG A 108 1.44 12.48 -0.96
C ARG A 108 1.85 12.15 0.46
N PHE A 109 2.03 13.17 1.30
CA PHE A 109 2.60 13.01 2.63
C PHE A 109 1.73 13.64 3.70
N ALA A 110 1.79 13.10 4.91
CA ALA A 110 1.14 13.63 6.10
C ALA A 110 2.12 13.72 7.28
N ASN A 111 2.31 14.93 7.80
CA ASN A 111 3.24 15.23 8.89
C ASN A 111 2.57 15.46 10.26
N GLN A 112 1.24 15.30 10.36
CA GLN A 112 0.53 15.27 11.64
C GLN A 112 -0.17 13.94 11.88
N TYR A 113 -1.08 13.55 11.01
CA TYR A 113 -1.72 12.24 11.07
C TYR A 113 -2.20 11.80 9.69
N MET A 114 -2.31 10.49 9.51
CA MET A 114 -2.87 9.85 8.34
C MET A 114 -3.83 8.74 8.78
N LEU A 115 -5.01 8.71 8.19
CA LEU A 115 -5.91 7.56 8.24
C LEU A 115 -6.13 7.09 6.81
N SER A 116 -5.96 5.80 6.53
CA SER A 116 -6.21 5.22 5.22
C SER A 116 -6.98 3.92 5.36
N LEU A 117 -7.97 3.74 4.48
CA LEU A 117 -8.76 2.55 4.34
C LEU A 117 -8.57 2.03 2.92
N ASN A 118 -8.20 0.77 2.77
CA ASN A 118 -8.10 0.13 1.47
C ASN A 118 -8.95 -1.14 1.50
N SER A 119 -9.66 -1.41 0.41
CA SER A 119 -10.42 -2.64 0.23
C SER A 119 -10.22 -3.21 -1.15
N SER A 120 -10.36 -4.53 -1.27
CA SER A 120 -10.37 -5.25 -2.55
C SER A 120 -11.47 -6.30 -2.52
N ILE A 121 -12.17 -6.44 -3.64
CA ILE A 121 -13.14 -7.51 -3.87
C ILE A 121 -12.79 -8.25 -5.15
N GLY A 122 -12.73 -9.58 -5.08
CA GLY A 122 -12.46 -10.42 -6.23
C GLY A 122 -13.67 -10.50 -7.16
N LEU A 123 -13.48 -10.05 -8.38
CA LEU A 123 -14.43 -10.18 -9.49
C LEU A 123 -14.28 -11.54 -10.17
N TRP A 124 -13.05 -12.03 -10.26
CA TRP A 124 -12.69 -13.34 -10.79
C TRP A 124 -11.41 -13.85 -10.12
N ARG A 125 -11.02 -15.09 -10.37
CA ARG A 125 -9.90 -15.79 -9.70
C ARG A 125 -8.60 -14.96 -9.64
N TRP A 126 -8.35 -14.13 -10.63
CA TRP A 126 -7.15 -13.27 -10.71
C TRP A 126 -7.46 -11.78 -10.85
N ILE A 127 -8.75 -11.40 -10.86
CA ILE A 127 -9.16 -10.01 -11.12
C ILE A 127 -9.89 -9.52 -9.90
N GLU A 128 -9.44 -8.39 -9.39
CA GLU A 128 -10.04 -7.76 -8.23
C GLU A 128 -10.25 -6.28 -8.46
N TYR A 129 -11.32 -5.76 -7.88
CA TYR A 129 -11.60 -4.34 -7.85
C TYR A 129 -11.18 -3.80 -6.50
N TYR A 130 -10.24 -2.85 -6.50
CA TYR A 130 -9.76 -2.22 -5.29
C TYR A 130 -10.27 -0.79 -5.14
N ASN A 131 -10.40 -0.34 -3.90
CA ASN A 131 -10.76 1.02 -3.53
C ASN A 131 -9.84 1.49 -2.40
N GLY A 132 -9.59 2.79 -2.36
CA GLY A 132 -8.82 3.44 -1.32
C GLY A 132 -9.48 4.76 -0.93
N VAL A 133 -9.52 5.05 0.36
CA VAL A 133 -9.84 6.39 0.89
C VAL A 133 -8.84 6.74 1.98
N ALA A 134 -8.42 8.00 2.04
CA ALA A 134 -7.46 8.46 3.02
C ALA A 134 -7.71 9.90 3.45
N PHE A 135 -7.34 10.19 4.70
CA PHE A 135 -7.35 11.52 5.30
C PHE A 135 -5.94 11.87 5.72
N LEU A 136 -5.40 12.95 5.14
CA LEU A 136 -4.03 13.38 5.36
C LEU A 136 -4.02 14.76 5.98
N LYS A 137 -3.44 14.87 7.18
CA LYS A 137 -3.26 16.16 7.84
C LYS A 137 -1.79 16.57 7.85
N ASN A 138 -1.57 17.80 7.38
CA ASN A 138 -0.30 18.49 7.45
C ASN A 138 -0.42 19.79 8.26
N LYS A 139 0.67 20.17 8.92
CA LYS A 139 0.79 21.45 9.64
C LYS A 139 0.49 22.61 8.70
N ALA A 140 -0.31 23.55 9.18
CA ALA A 140 -0.71 24.76 8.46
C ALA A 140 -1.39 24.52 7.09
N LYS A 141 -1.83 23.29 6.78
CA LYS A 141 -2.62 22.96 5.59
C LYS A 141 -3.99 22.41 6.02
N PRO A 142 -5.05 22.59 5.21
CA PRO A 142 -6.32 21.92 5.46
C PRO A 142 -6.17 20.39 5.40
N LEU A 143 -7.15 19.67 5.94
CA LEU A 143 -7.23 18.22 5.81
C LEU A 143 -7.41 17.87 4.33
N PHE A 144 -6.55 17.00 3.79
CA PHE A 144 -6.70 16.48 2.45
C PHE A 144 -7.47 15.16 2.49
N PHE A 145 -8.50 15.05 1.65
CA PHE A 145 -9.26 13.81 1.45
C PHE A 145 -8.86 13.18 0.12
N GLY A 146 -8.21 12.03 0.21
CA GLY A 146 -7.79 11.22 -0.92
C GLY A 146 -8.75 10.07 -1.17
N TYR A 147 -9.00 9.73 -2.43
CA TYR A 147 -9.69 8.53 -2.85
C TYR A 147 -9.08 7.98 -4.15
N GLU A 148 -9.18 6.67 -4.31
CA GLU A 148 -8.81 5.98 -5.55
C GLU A 148 -9.61 4.69 -5.72
N ASN A 149 -9.66 4.22 -6.97
CA ASN A 149 -10.12 2.88 -7.28
C ASN A 149 -9.43 2.35 -8.54
N GLY A 150 -9.46 1.04 -8.71
CA GLY A 150 -8.90 0.42 -9.90
C GLY A 150 -9.04 -1.09 -9.94
N ILE A 151 -8.33 -1.69 -10.90
CA ILE A 151 -8.27 -3.14 -11.08
C ILE A 151 -6.92 -3.66 -10.63
N ARG A 152 -6.92 -4.72 -9.84
CA ARG A 152 -5.75 -5.52 -9.50
C ARG A 152 -5.81 -6.83 -10.26
N PHE A 153 -4.78 -7.11 -11.05
CA PHE A 153 -4.50 -8.44 -11.55
C PHE A 153 -3.58 -9.16 -10.57
N ASN A 154 -4.09 -10.19 -9.93
CA ASN A 154 -3.41 -11.01 -8.95
C ASN A 154 -3.19 -12.40 -9.56
N PHE A 155 -2.11 -12.55 -10.34
CA PHE A 155 -1.76 -13.82 -10.99
C PHE A 155 -1.33 -14.86 -9.95
N ILE A 156 -0.46 -14.43 -9.04
CA ILE A 156 0.01 -15.20 -7.91
C ILE A 156 0.16 -14.27 -6.71
N HIS A 157 -0.67 -14.51 -5.70
CA HIS A 157 -0.77 -13.64 -4.54
C HIS A 157 0.58 -13.44 -3.84
N ASN A 158 0.95 -12.18 -3.57
CA ASN A 158 2.25 -11.77 -3.01
C ASN A 158 3.49 -12.18 -3.82
N ILE A 159 3.33 -12.58 -5.09
CA ILE A 159 4.46 -12.87 -5.98
C ILE A 159 4.47 -11.93 -7.16
N PHE A 160 3.36 -11.82 -7.89
CA PHE A 160 3.26 -10.94 -9.04
C PHE A 160 1.85 -10.36 -9.15
N GLU A 161 1.76 -9.05 -8.95
CA GLU A 161 0.52 -8.30 -8.97
C GLU A 161 0.69 -7.08 -9.86
N ILE A 162 -0.32 -6.75 -10.65
CA ILE A 162 -0.37 -5.53 -11.45
C ILE A 162 -1.59 -4.72 -11.01
N TYR A 163 -1.40 -3.43 -10.79
CA TYR A 163 -2.45 -2.51 -10.41
C TYR A 163 -2.65 -1.48 -11.53
N LEU A 164 -3.91 -1.33 -11.92
CA LEU A 164 -4.37 -0.37 -12.91
C LEU A 164 -5.29 0.63 -12.22
N PRO A 165 -4.78 1.80 -11.82
CA PRO A 165 -5.63 2.91 -11.35
C PRO A 165 -6.66 3.25 -12.42
N LEU A 166 -7.92 3.44 -12.03
CA LEU A 166 -9.00 3.82 -12.94
C LEU A 166 -9.44 5.26 -12.69
N TYR A 167 -9.70 5.59 -11.43
CA TYR A 167 -10.16 6.91 -11.03
C TYR A 167 -9.61 7.28 -9.66
N SER A 168 -9.24 8.55 -9.48
CA SER A 168 -8.69 9.08 -8.23
C SER A 168 -8.99 10.58 -8.09
N ASN A 169 -8.40 11.26 -7.11
CA ASN A 169 -8.42 12.74 -7.08
C ASN A 169 -7.82 13.40 -8.32
N ASN A 170 -7.06 12.66 -9.14
CA ASN A 170 -6.56 13.14 -10.44
C ASN A 170 -7.62 13.04 -11.56
N GLY A 171 -8.82 12.54 -11.26
CA GLY A 171 -9.86 12.29 -12.25
C GLY A 171 -9.74 10.92 -12.90
N TRP A 172 -10.09 10.83 -14.19
CA TRP A 172 -10.08 9.58 -14.97
C TRP A 172 -8.65 9.25 -15.43
N GLU A 173 -7.97 8.40 -14.66
CA GLU A 173 -6.55 8.07 -14.84
C GLU A 173 -6.27 7.46 -16.22
N VAL A 174 -7.17 6.62 -16.72
CA VAL A 174 -7.00 5.88 -17.99
C VAL A 174 -6.97 6.78 -19.22
N ALA A 175 -7.56 7.98 -19.16
CA ALA A 175 -7.56 8.93 -20.28
C ALA A 175 -6.34 9.86 -20.28
N GLN A 176 -5.45 9.75 -19.29
CA GLN A 176 -4.24 10.57 -19.24
C GLN A 176 -3.19 10.06 -20.23
N GLU A 177 -2.45 10.98 -20.86
CA GLU A 177 -1.48 10.66 -21.91
C GLU A 177 -0.37 9.69 -21.44
N ALA A 178 0.05 9.79 -20.18
CA ALA A 178 1.10 8.97 -19.58
C ALA A 178 0.55 7.84 -18.68
N TYR A 179 -0.62 7.28 -18.99
CA TYR A 179 -1.26 6.26 -18.14
C TYR A 179 -0.37 5.04 -17.83
N SER A 180 0.48 4.63 -18.77
CA SER A 180 1.43 3.53 -18.56
C SER A 180 2.39 3.79 -17.39
N GLU A 181 2.68 5.05 -17.08
CA GLU A 181 3.50 5.46 -15.94
C GLU A 181 2.75 5.40 -14.62
N ASN A 182 1.41 5.32 -14.65
CA ASN A 182 0.55 5.17 -13.48
C ASN A 182 0.29 3.71 -13.11
N ILE A 183 0.59 2.76 -14.00
CA ILE A 183 0.54 1.34 -13.70
C ILE A 183 1.56 1.02 -12.60
N ARG A 184 1.18 0.16 -11.66
CA ARG A 184 2.05 -0.28 -10.58
C ARG A 184 2.18 -1.80 -10.58
N PHE A 185 3.29 -2.32 -10.09
CA PHE A 185 3.45 -3.76 -9.93
C PHE A 185 4.09 -4.14 -8.60
N THR A 186 3.64 -5.24 -8.02
CA THR A 186 4.34 -5.92 -6.93
C THR A 186 5.06 -7.11 -7.54
N PHE A 187 6.36 -7.25 -7.32
CA PHE A 187 7.11 -8.46 -7.66
C PHE A 187 7.97 -8.92 -6.49
N THR A 188 7.95 -10.22 -6.18
CA THR A 188 8.89 -10.82 -5.22
C THR A 188 10.01 -11.55 -5.94
N GLY A 189 11.26 -11.20 -5.62
CA GLY A 189 12.44 -11.90 -6.12
C GLY A 189 12.75 -13.20 -5.38
N ASP A 190 11.91 -13.62 -4.43
CA ASP A 190 12.10 -14.83 -3.63
C ASP A 190 11.81 -16.09 -4.49
N LEU A 191 12.86 -16.61 -5.13
CA LEU A 191 12.82 -17.79 -6.00
C LEU A 191 12.23 -19.02 -5.31
N ASN A 192 12.38 -19.14 -3.97
CA ASN A 192 11.82 -20.26 -3.22
C ASN A 192 10.30 -20.18 -3.16
N ARG A 193 9.72 -18.98 -3.02
CA ARG A 193 8.25 -18.80 -3.07
C ARG A 193 7.70 -19.11 -4.45
N VAL A 194 8.38 -18.64 -5.49
CA VAL A 194 8.01 -18.91 -6.88
C VAL A 194 8.06 -20.43 -7.15
N TYR A 195 9.15 -21.09 -6.78
CA TYR A 195 9.30 -22.54 -6.94
C TYR A 195 8.24 -23.34 -6.15
N ASN A 196 7.99 -22.98 -4.89
CA ASN A 196 6.98 -23.64 -4.07
C ASN A 196 5.56 -23.44 -4.61
N PHE A 197 5.26 -22.30 -5.24
CA PHE A 197 4.00 -22.07 -5.92
C PHE A 197 3.83 -23.03 -7.10
N PHE A 198 4.81 -23.09 -8.02
CA PHE A 198 4.76 -24.01 -9.16
C PHE A 198 4.68 -25.48 -8.72
N ARG A 199 5.34 -25.85 -7.61
CA ARG A 199 5.28 -27.20 -7.04
C ARG A 199 3.90 -27.58 -6.51
N ARG A 200 3.10 -26.62 -6.01
CA ARG A 200 1.75 -26.87 -5.48
C ARG A 200 0.69 -27.02 -6.59
N GLY A 201 1.01 -26.62 -7.82
CA GLY A 201 0.17 -26.82 -9.00
C GLY A 201 -1.00 -25.82 -9.11
N PHE A 202 -1.56 -25.72 -10.31
CA PHE A 202 -2.75 -24.93 -10.63
C PHE A 202 -4.01 -25.73 -10.27
N PHE A 203 -4.29 -25.90 -8.98
CA PHE A 203 -5.50 -26.62 -8.53
C PHE A 203 -6.44 -25.68 -7.80
#